data_AF-A0A7J4K5B3-F1
#
_entry.id   AF-A0A7J4K5B3-F1
#
_cell.length_a   1.000
_cell.length_b   1.000
_cell.length_c   1.000
_cell.angle_alpha   90.00
_cell.angle_beta   90.00
_cell.angle_gamma   90.00
#
_symmetry.space_group_name_H-M   'P 1'
#
loop_
_entity.id
_entity.type
_entity.pdbx_description
1 polymer ?
#
loop_
_entity_poly.entity_id
_entity_poly.type
_entity_poly.pdbx_seq_one_letter_code
_entity_poly.pdbx_strand_id
1 'polypeptide(L)'
;MMRRPIGARRAGQIWSSDLAVSSVIFVGVCLLASTIITQIVRDDQFADVRGQASVLAELLVREGYPAHWTADDIIKVGIASEHRMSPRKLQELALLDNATLRRAARVRDDFYIYISDDHNITIPIAGSCGIGDLVVASISNTTLLDAAAIVGPSSPVADSVAALAPRIPLESNQSHEVLILEGLVFNASSASTAATLLDMIARRGITIFIIGDPGASVLGVRTNATPVDNITLVGGTGGRIVFPSSGVVSVSGTMDTIDTPDAEAVTHYSTIAIASSGKAAYATWLFHDSRVWYFASSDGILDDGTAVIDHLSNATRSVINASSPSCSPPSFPDAEQMVLYTRAMPYRGEIVYVNAAVWRSR
;
A
#
# COMPACT_ATOMS: atom_id res chain seq x y z
N MET A 1 -21.12 29.42 -105.95
CA MET A 1 -21.84 29.92 -104.75
C MET A 1 -21.97 28.74 -103.78
N MET A 2 -21.11 28.68 -102.76
CA MET A 2 -20.93 27.48 -101.92
C MET A 2 -21.27 27.86 -100.47
N ARG A 3 -22.43 27.44 -99.97
CA ARG A 3 -22.82 27.63 -98.57
C ARG A 3 -22.19 26.53 -97.72
N ARG A 4 -21.24 26.90 -96.85
CA ARG A 4 -20.75 26.00 -95.80
C ARG A 4 -21.77 25.95 -94.66
N PRO A 5 -22.14 24.76 -94.15
CA PRO A 5 -22.92 24.67 -92.92
C PRO A 5 -21.98 24.93 -91.73
N ILE A 6 -22.17 26.06 -91.06
CA ILE A 6 -21.62 26.33 -89.73
C ILE A 6 -22.64 25.78 -88.74
N GLY A 7 -22.42 24.58 -88.22
CA GLY A 7 -23.41 23.95 -87.36
C GLY A 7 -22.93 22.72 -86.62
N ALA A 8 -21.79 22.77 -85.94
CA ALA A 8 -21.43 21.74 -84.96
C ALA A 8 -20.26 22.18 -84.05
N ARG A 9 -20.43 23.19 -83.18
CA ARG A 9 -19.42 23.52 -82.15
C ARG A 9 -20.01 24.06 -80.83
N ARG A 10 -21.06 23.44 -80.29
CA ARG A 10 -21.57 23.76 -78.94
C ARG A 10 -21.88 22.56 -78.04
N ALA A 11 -21.60 21.33 -78.47
CA ALA A 11 -21.91 20.13 -77.67
C ALA A 11 -20.85 19.83 -76.57
N GLY A 12 -19.62 20.32 -76.70
CA GLY A 12 -18.54 20.03 -75.73
C GLY A 12 -18.52 20.92 -74.48
N GLN A 13 -19.19 22.07 -74.49
CA GLN A 13 -19.14 23.04 -73.38
C GLN A 13 -20.02 22.66 -72.18
N ILE A 14 -21.09 21.88 -72.42
CA ILE A 14 -22.01 21.45 -71.36
C ILE A 14 -21.33 20.41 -70.44
N TRP A 15 -20.46 19.58 -71.00
CA TRP A 15 -19.74 18.54 -70.26
C TRP A 15 -18.69 19.12 -69.31
N SER A 16 -18.02 20.21 -69.71
CA SER A 16 -17.02 20.86 -68.85
C SER A 16 -17.64 21.55 -67.63
N SER A 17 -18.83 22.15 -67.78
CA SER A 17 -19.51 22.78 -66.63
C SER A 17 -20.01 21.74 -65.63
N ASP A 18 -20.54 20.62 -66.11
CA ASP A 18 -21.02 19.54 -65.25
C ASP A 18 -19.87 18.85 -64.49
N LEU A 19 -18.75 18.61 -65.18
CA LEU A 19 -17.54 18.09 -64.56
C LEU A 19 -16.98 19.06 -63.52
N ALA A 20 -16.96 20.36 -63.80
CA ALA A 20 -16.48 21.36 -62.85
C ALA A 20 -17.35 21.40 -61.58
N VAL A 21 -18.68 21.42 -61.73
CA VAL A 21 -19.62 21.38 -60.61
C VAL A 21 -19.47 20.09 -59.80
N SER A 22 -19.42 18.94 -60.47
CA SER A 22 -19.21 17.64 -59.82
C SER A 22 -17.88 17.56 -59.08
N SER A 23 -16.81 18.13 -59.65
CA SER A 23 -15.49 18.17 -59.00
C SER A 23 -15.49 19.04 -57.74
N VAL A 24 -16.16 20.19 -57.79
CA VAL A 24 -16.29 21.07 -56.61
C VAL A 24 -17.09 20.38 -55.51
N ILE A 25 -18.20 19.73 -55.86
CA ILE A 25 -19.00 18.95 -54.90
C ILE A 25 -18.15 17.81 -54.31
N PHE A 26 -17.43 17.06 -55.14
CA PHE A 26 -16.58 15.96 -54.69
C PHE A 26 -15.48 16.42 -53.74
N VAL A 27 -14.76 17.50 -54.07
CA VAL A 27 -13.75 18.09 -53.18
C VAL A 27 -14.39 18.56 -51.86
N GLY A 28 -15.57 19.18 -51.92
CA GLY A 28 -16.32 19.59 -50.73
C GLY A 28 -16.67 18.41 -49.82
N VAL A 29 -17.13 17.29 -50.39
CA VAL A 29 -17.43 16.06 -49.64
C VAL A 29 -16.17 15.46 -49.03
N CYS A 30 -15.06 15.42 -49.76
CA CYS A 30 -13.78 14.92 -49.24
C CYS A 30 -13.25 15.77 -48.07
N LEU A 31 -13.37 17.10 -48.15
CA LEU A 31 -12.98 17.99 -47.05
C LEU A 31 -13.87 17.77 -45.83
N LEU A 32 -15.19 17.67 -46.02
CA LEU A 32 -16.14 17.44 -44.93
C LEU A 32 -15.92 16.06 -44.28
N ALA A 33 -15.72 15.02 -45.08
CA ALA A 33 -15.38 13.68 -44.59
C ALA A 33 -14.06 13.68 -43.80
N SER A 34 -13.03 14.38 -44.29
CA SER A 34 -11.76 14.53 -43.57
C SER A 34 -11.93 15.21 -42.21
N THR A 35 -12.73 16.29 -42.14
CA THR A 35 -13.02 16.96 -40.86
C THR A 35 -13.79 16.07 -39.89
N ILE A 36 -14.75 15.29 -40.37
CA ILE A 36 -15.52 14.38 -39.52
C ILE A 36 -14.64 13.25 -38.99
N ILE A 37 -13.84 12.61 -39.86
CA ILE A 37 -12.94 11.51 -39.46
C ILE A 37 -11.93 12.01 -38.42
N THR A 38 -11.31 13.18 -38.65
CA THR A 38 -10.33 13.73 -37.71
C THR A 38 -10.94 14.16 -36.37
N GLN A 39 -12.20 14.61 -36.35
CA GLN A 39 -12.91 14.92 -35.10
C GLN A 39 -13.26 13.65 -34.32
N ILE A 40 -13.84 12.64 -34.98
CA ILE A 40 -14.22 11.37 -34.33
C ILE A 40 -12.98 10.70 -33.71
N VAL A 41 -11.88 10.61 -34.47
CA VAL A 41 -10.64 9.98 -33.98
C VAL A 41 -10.05 10.72 -32.79
N ARG A 42 -10.16 12.05 -32.72
CA ARG A 42 -9.61 12.83 -31.59
C ARG A 42 -10.45 12.70 -30.32
N ASP A 43 -11.79 12.74 -30.44
CA ASP A 43 -12.68 12.65 -29.28
C ASP A 43 -12.65 11.25 -28.64
N ASP A 44 -12.58 10.19 -29.46
CA ASP A 44 -12.52 8.80 -28.97
C ASP A 44 -11.26 8.56 -28.13
N GLN A 45 -10.13 9.15 -28.52
CA GLN A 45 -8.87 8.97 -27.81
C GLN A 45 -8.90 9.58 -26.40
N PHE A 46 -9.42 10.80 -26.25
CA PHE A 46 -9.50 11.44 -24.93
C PHE A 46 -10.54 10.76 -24.03
N ALA A 47 -11.68 10.36 -24.61
CA ALA A 47 -12.69 9.60 -23.88
C ALA A 47 -12.13 8.27 -23.35
N ASP A 48 -11.30 7.58 -24.14
CA ASP A 48 -10.60 6.35 -23.73
C ASP A 48 -9.63 6.56 -22.57
N VAL A 49 -8.79 7.61 -22.62
CA VAL A 49 -7.84 7.93 -21.53
C VAL A 49 -8.60 8.30 -20.26
N ARG A 50 -9.68 9.10 -20.38
CA ARG A 50 -10.54 9.48 -19.26
C ARG A 50 -11.25 8.27 -18.64
N GLY A 51 -11.77 7.37 -19.48
CA GLY A 51 -12.40 6.13 -19.05
C GLY A 51 -11.44 5.26 -18.24
N GLN A 52 -10.20 5.11 -18.72
CA GLN A 52 -9.16 4.35 -18.02
C GLN A 52 -8.77 5.00 -16.69
N ALA A 53 -8.57 6.32 -16.63
CA ALA A 53 -8.27 7.01 -15.38
C ALA A 53 -9.37 6.84 -14.33
N SER A 54 -10.64 6.94 -14.75
CA SER A 54 -11.79 6.74 -13.88
C SER A 54 -11.86 5.31 -13.35
N VAL A 55 -11.69 4.32 -14.23
CA VAL A 55 -11.70 2.89 -13.84
C VAL A 55 -10.55 2.58 -12.89
N LEU A 56 -9.34 3.06 -13.18
CA LEU A 56 -8.18 2.87 -12.32
C LEU A 56 -8.42 3.45 -10.92
N ALA A 57 -8.87 4.70 -10.82
CA ALA A 57 -9.15 5.33 -9.53
C ALA A 57 -10.25 4.58 -8.76
N GLU A 58 -11.30 4.10 -9.45
CA GLU A 58 -12.38 3.31 -8.85
C GLU A 58 -11.92 1.92 -8.38
N LEU A 59 -11.03 1.26 -9.12
CA LEU A 59 -10.45 -0.01 -8.74
C LEU A 59 -9.58 0.13 -7.47
N LEU A 60 -8.74 1.16 -7.42
CA LEU A 60 -7.87 1.41 -6.28
C LEU A 60 -8.65 1.60 -4.99
N VAL A 61 -9.73 2.38 -4.99
CA VAL A 61 -10.55 2.60 -3.79
C VAL A 61 -11.52 1.46 -3.47
N ARG A 62 -11.45 0.35 -4.19
CA ARG A 62 -12.22 -0.86 -3.91
C ARG A 62 -11.31 -1.95 -3.36
N GLU A 63 -11.96 -2.98 -2.82
CA GLU A 63 -11.27 -4.19 -2.48
C GLU A 63 -10.78 -4.89 -3.76
N GLY A 64 -9.49 -5.24 -3.76
CA GLY A 64 -8.88 -6.05 -4.81
C GLY A 64 -9.31 -7.51 -4.75
N TYR A 65 -8.86 -8.32 -5.71
CA TYR A 65 -9.13 -9.76 -5.74
C TYR A 65 -7.86 -10.56 -6.09
N PRO A 66 -7.55 -11.62 -5.33
CA PRO A 66 -8.19 -12.07 -4.08
C PRO A 66 -8.19 -11.03 -2.94
N ALA A 67 -9.00 -11.21 -1.89
CA ALA A 67 -9.10 -10.22 -0.79
C ALA A 67 -7.74 -9.92 -0.12
N HIS A 68 -6.85 -10.92 -0.06
CA HIS A 68 -5.50 -10.83 0.48
C HIS A 68 -4.42 -11.02 -0.59
N TRP A 69 -4.65 -10.48 -1.78
CA TRP A 69 -3.72 -10.59 -2.91
C TRP A 69 -2.30 -10.12 -2.54
N THR A 70 -1.31 -10.75 -3.16
CA THR A 70 0.11 -10.41 -3.14
C THR A 70 0.57 -10.02 -4.55
N ALA A 71 1.83 -9.60 -4.67
CA ALA A 71 2.41 -9.31 -5.98
C ALA A 71 2.30 -10.48 -7.00
N ASP A 72 2.24 -11.73 -6.52
CA ASP A 72 2.28 -12.93 -7.36
C ASP A 72 0.89 -13.44 -7.81
N ASP A 73 -0.17 -13.17 -7.03
CA ASP A 73 -1.51 -13.76 -7.26
C ASP A 73 -2.61 -12.74 -7.57
N ILE A 74 -2.25 -11.47 -7.76
CA ILE A 74 -3.21 -10.41 -8.03
C ILE A 74 -3.94 -10.60 -9.37
N ILE A 75 -5.27 -10.56 -9.31
CA ILE A 75 -6.14 -10.59 -10.49
C ILE A 75 -6.74 -9.21 -10.74
N LYS A 76 -7.10 -8.51 -9.66
CA LYS A 76 -7.70 -7.18 -9.69
C LYS A 76 -7.08 -6.30 -8.62
N VAL A 77 -6.51 -5.18 -9.04
CA VAL A 77 -5.94 -4.21 -8.12
C VAL A 77 -7.02 -3.53 -7.29
N GLY A 78 -6.71 -3.30 -6.02
CA GLY A 78 -7.52 -2.53 -5.09
C GLY A 78 -6.81 -2.45 -3.77
N ILE A 79 -6.63 -1.24 -3.25
CA ILE A 79 -5.85 -0.97 -2.03
C ILE A 79 -6.74 -0.88 -0.79
N ALA A 80 -8.04 -1.10 -0.92
CA ALA A 80 -8.94 -1.10 0.22
C ALA A 80 -9.10 -2.48 0.89
N SER A 81 -9.31 -2.44 2.20
CA SER A 81 -9.81 -3.52 3.06
C SER A 81 -10.91 -2.90 3.93
N GLU A 82 -12.10 -3.50 3.99
CA GLU A 82 -13.21 -3.01 4.82
C GLU A 82 -13.52 -1.49 4.63
N HIS A 83 -13.54 -1.02 3.37
CA HIS A 83 -13.76 0.39 3.00
C HIS A 83 -12.68 1.39 3.44
N ARG A 84 -11.52 0.91 3.90
CA ARG A 84 -10.39 1.73 4.32
C ARG A 84 -9.15 1.35 3.53
N MET A 85 -8.23 2.28 3.34
CA MET A 85 -6.96 2.00 2.69
C MET A 85 -6.12 1.05 3.57
N SER A 86 -5.66 -0.06 2.98
CA SER A 86 -4.87 -1.08 3.65
C SER A 86 -3.37 -0.82 3.45
N PRO A 87 -2.60 -0.58 4.53
CA PRO A 87 -1.15 -0.41 4.44
C PRO A 87 -0.44 -1.61 3.79
N ARG A 88 -0.93 -2.83 4.04
CA ARG A 88 -0.39 -4.05 3.44
C ARG A 88 -0.57 -4.04 1.92
N LYS A 89 -1.78 -3.77 1.43
CA LYS A 89 -2.04 -3.73 -0.03
C LYS A 89 -1.26 -2.61 -0.72
N LEU A 90 -0.98 -1.51 -0.03
CA LEU A 90 -0.07 -0.47 -0.53
C LEU A 90 1.38 -0.96 -0.67
N GLN A 91 1.86 -1.76 0.28
CA GLN A 91 3.19 -2.38 0.19
C GLN A 91 3.24 -3.37 -0.97
N GLU A 92 2.25 -4.26 -1.09
CA GLU A 92 2.15 -5.21 -2.20
C GLU A 92 2.04 -4.49 -3.55
N LEU A 93 1.27 -3.39 -3.62
CA LEU A 93 1.16 -2.56 -4.82
C LEU A 93 2.51 -2.01 -5.28
N ALA A 94 3.37 -1.62 -4.33
CA ALA A 94 4.70 -1.09 -4.64
C ALA A 94 5.70 -2.16 -5.08
N LEU A 95 5.44 -3.43 -4.79
CA LEU A 95 6.25 -4.57 -5.24
C LEU A 95 5.87 -5.05 -6.64
N LEU A 96 4.70 -4.64 -7.15
CA LEU A 96 4.27 -5.02 -8.49
C LEU A 96 5.16 -4.40 -9.55
N ASP A 97 5.62 -5.23 -10.47
CA ASP A 97 6.13 -4.73 -11.72
C ASP A 97 4.99 -4.05 -12.50
N ASN A 98 5.38 -3.06 -13.29
CA ASN A 98 4.43 -2.22 -13.99
C ASN A 98 3.57 -2.98 -15.02
N ALA A 99 4.10 -4.06 -15.63
CA ALA A 99 3.33 -4.86 -16.58
C ALA A 99 2.22 -5.66 -15.87
N THR A 100 2.52 -6.21 -14.69
CA THR A 100 1.53 -6.87 -13.84
C THR A 100 0.49 -5.86 -13.34
N LEU A 101 0.91 -4.67 -12.90
CA LEU A 101 -0.02 -3.63 -12.45
C LEU A 101 -0.96 -3.15 -13.57
N ARG A 102 -0.45 -2.90 -14.79
CA ARG A 102 -1.29 -2.57 -15.96
C ARG A 102 -2.35 -3.63 -16.23
N ARG A 103 -1.95 -4.91 -16.17
CA ARG A 103 -2.86 -6.05 -16.39
C ARG A 103 -3.95 -6.12 -15.32
N ALA A 104 -3.56 -6.00 -14.05
CA ALA A 104 -4.49 -6.04 -12.91
C ALA A 104 -5.43 -4.83 -12.86
N ALA A 105 -4.97 -3.67 -13.30
CA ALA A 105 -5.74 -2.44 -13.40
C ALA A 105 -6.58 -2.32 -14.69
N ARG A 106 -6.30 -3.16 -15.69
CA ARG A 106 -6.89 -3.09 -17.04
C ARG A 106 -6.67 -1.73 -17.72
N VAL A 107 -5.51 -1.14 -17.50
CA VAL A 107 -5.09 0.13 -18.12
C VAL A 107 -4.11 -0.17 -19.25
N ARG A 108 -4.37 0.39 -20.43
CA ARG A 108 -3.54 0.25 -21.64
C ARG A 108 -2.52 1.38 -21.74
N ASP A 109 -2.98 2.60 -21.48
CA ASP A 109 -2.17 3.81 -21.54
C ASP A 109 -1.17 3.89 -20.36
N ASP A 110 -0.25 4.86 -20.42
CA ASP A 110 0.72 5.08 -19.35
C ASP A 110 0.00 5.70 -18.14
N PHE A 111 0.42 5.33 -16.92
CA PHE A 111 -0.26 5.81 -15.72
C PHE A 111 0.69 6.01 -14.54
N TYR A 112 0.22 6.81 -13.57
CA TYR A 112 0.92 7.08 -12.32
C TYR A 112 -0.10 7.24 -11.20
N ILE A 113 0.16 6.54 -10.10
CA ILE A 113 -0.68 6.53 -8.90
C ILE A 113 0.11 7.17 -7.77
N TYR A 114 -0.47 8.15 -7.11
CA TYR A 114 0.09 8.71 -5.88
C TYR A 114 -1.03 8.99 -4.88
N ILE A 115 -0.67 9.09 -3.61
CA ILE A 115 -1.60 9.38 -2.53
C ILE A 115 -1.24 10.75 -1.98
N SER A 116 -2.23 11.59 -1.71
CA SER A 116 -2.00 12.88 -1.05
C SER A 116 -2.94 13.07 0.13
N ASP A 117 -2.58 13.93 1.06
CA ASP A 117 -3.49 14.43 2.10
C ASP A 117 -4.42 15.53 1.54
N ASP A 118 -5.20 16.14 2.44
CA ASP A 118 -6.09 17.28 2.15
C ASP A 118 -5.37 18.61 1.88
N HIS A 119 -4.06 18.67 2.14
CA HIS A 119 -3.17 19.78 1.80
C HIS A 119 -2.40 19.53 0.49
N ASN A 120 -2.74 18.45 -0.23
CA ASN A 120 -2.09 18.02 -1.47
C ASN A 120 -0.59 17.69 -1.29
N ILE A 121 -0.20 17.30 -0.08
CA ILE A 121 1.13 16.76 0.23
C ILE A 121 1.11 15.28 -0.11
N THR A 122 2.03 14.85 -0.97
CA THR A 122 2.12 13.45 -1.40
C THR A 122 2.64 12.56 -0.27
N ILE A 123 1.90 11.51 0.06
CA ILE A 123 2.24 10.49 1.05
C ILE A 123 3.03 9.38 0.35
N PRO A 124 4.28 9.08 0.80
CA PRO A 124 5.08 8.04 0.20
C PRO A 124 4.47 6.65 0.36
N ILE A 125 4.50 5.87 -0.72
CA ILE A 125 4.06 4.48 -0.82
C ILE A 125 5.29 3.59 -0.87
N ALA A 126 5.56 2.87 0.22
CA ALA A 126 6.71 1.96 0.36
C ALA A 126 8.08 2.58 0.00
N GLY A 127 8.25 3.88 0.23
CA GLY A 127 9.50 4.57 -0.14
C GLY A 127 9.58 4.96 -1.62
N SER A 128 8.44 5.04 -2.33
CA SER A 128 8.24 5.76 -3.60
C SER A 128 7.18 6.86 -3.43
N CYS A 129 7.24 7.98 -4.16
CA CYS A 129 6.18 9.02 -4.11
C CYS A 129 4.91 8.63 -4.89
N GLY A 130 5.00 7.53 -5.63
CA GLY A 130 3.92 6.98 -6.41
C GLY A 130 4.41 5.77 -7.20
N ILE A 131 3.49 5.14 -7.92
CA ILE A 131 3.70 3.87 -8.61
C ILE A 131 3.20 4.00 -10.04
N GLY A 132 3.96 3.49 -11.02
CA GLY A 132 3.57 3.48 -12.43
C GLY A 132 4.73 3.83 -13.36
N ASP A 133 4.40 4.41 -14.50
CA ASP A 133 5.30 4.69 -15.63
C ASP A 133 6.25 5.87 -15.43
N LEU A 134 6.00 6.66 -14.39
CA LEU A 134 6.74 7.88 -14.13
C LEU A 134 8.04 7.54 -13.40
N VAL A 135 9.13 7.52 -14.18
CA VAL A 135 10.49 7.63 -13.66
C VAL A 135 10.64 9.07 -13.18
N VAL A 136 11.16 9.28 -11.97
CA VAL A 136 11.40 10.59 -11.32
C VAL A 136 10.31 11.01 -10.32
N ALA A 137 10.41 10.42 -9.14
CA ALA A 137 10.42 11.18 -7.90
C ALA A 137 11.42 10.49 -6.97
N SER A 138 12.66 10.99 -6.91
CA SER A 138 13.63 10.50 -5.94
C SER A 138 13.14 10.89 -4.55
N ILE A 139 12.87 9.90 -3.70
CA ILE A 139 12.71 10.15 -2.28
C ILE A 139 14.09 10.39 -1.70
N SER A 140 14.27 11.51 -1.00
CA SER A 140 15.33 11.61 -0.02
C SER A 140 15.00 10.57 1.07
N ASN A 141 15.76 9.48 1.13
CA ASN A 141 15.55 8.34 2.02
C ASN A 141 15.14 8.77 3.44
N THR A 142 13.86 8.62 3.76
CA THR A 142 13.36 8.54 5.13
C THR A 142 12.17 7.58 5.16
N THR A 143 12.18 6.66 6.11
CA THR A 143 11.13 5.64 6.29
C THR A 143 10.05 6.18 7.22
N LEU A 144 8.79 6.20 6.77
CA LEU A 144 7.63 6.53 7.61
C LEU A 144 7.37 5.44 8.66
N LEU A 145 7.35 5.82 9.95
CA LEU A 145 6.22 5.52 10.81
C LEU A 145 5.81 6.76 11.63
N ASP A 146 4.52 7.08 11.59
CA ASP A 146 3.81 7.95 12.52
C ASP A 146 3.62 7.24 13.87
N ALA A 147 4.13 7.89 14.92
CA ALA A 147 3.88 7.66 16.35
C ALA A 147 3.89 6.20 16.84
N ALA A 148 4.94 5.81 17.57
CA ALA A 148 4.92 4.61 18.40
C ALA A 148 4.31 4.93 19.78
N ALA A 149 3.30 4.17 20.18
CA ALA A 149 2.84 4.15 21.57
C ALA A 149 3.61 3.08 22.33
N ILE A 150 4.36 3.47 23.37
CA ILE A 150 5.02 2.53 24.29
C ILE A 150 4.17 2.44 25.55
N VAL A 151 3.67 1.24 25.84
CA VAL A 151 2.98 0.92 27.09
C VAL A 151 3.88 0.00 27.91
N GLY A 152 4.68 0.62 28.77
CA GLY A 152 5.56 -0.09 29.70
C GLY A 152 4.94 -0.26 31.10
N PRO A 153 5.51 -1.15 31.94
CA PRO A 153 5.03 -1.43 33.27
C PRO A 153 5.37 -0.24 34.18
N SER A 154 4.37 0.57 34.55
CA SER A 154 4.58 1.72 35.44
C SER A 154 4.27 1.44 36.93
N SER A 155 3.74 0.25 37.28
CA SER A 155 3.44 -0.18 38.66
C SER A 155 2.94 -1.64 38.67
N PRO A 156 2.94 -2.38 39.81
CA PRO A 156 2.47 -3.77 39.86
C PRO A 156 0.98 -3.89 39.50
N VAL A 157 0.73 -4.58 38.38
CA VAL A 157 -0.38 -5.50 38.09
C VAL A 157 -1.71 -5.20 38.81
N ALA A 158 -2.44 -4.19 38.34
CA ALA A 158 -3.90 -4.12 38.50
C ALA A 158 -4.48 -3.09 37.51
N ASP A 159 -4.73 -3.52 36.27
CA ASP A 159 -5.53 -2.84 35.23
C ASP A 159 -4.77 -2.24 34.03
N SER A 160 -3.86 -3.03 33.44
CA SER A 160 -3.13 -2.67 32.22
C SER A 160 -4.03 -2.35 31.00
N VAL A 161 -5.26 -2.86 30.97
CA VAL A 161 -6.25 -2.51 29.92
C VAL A 161 -6.81 -1.10 30.12
N ALA A 162 -7.05 -0.69 31.38
CA ALA A 162 -7.44 0.68 31.71
C ALA A 162 -6.29 1.68 31.47
N ALA A 163 -5.04 1.21 31.40
CA ALA A 163 -3.89 2.01 30.97
C ALA A 163 -3.78 2.13 29.44
N LEU A 164 -4.20 1.11 28.68
CA LEU A 164 -4.19 1.11 27.21
C LEU A 164 -5.26 2.07 26.63
N ALA A 165 -6.49 2.02 27.14
CA ALA A 165 -7.62 2.78 26.61
C ALA A 165 -7.44 4.32 26.59
N PRO A 166 -6.91 4.99 27.65
CA PRO A 166 -6.67 6.43 27.61
C PRO A 166 -5.36 6.82 26.91
N ARG A 167 -4.39 5.90 26.75
CA ARG A 167 -3.10 6.17 26.09
C ARG A 167 -3.14 5.97 24.58
N ILE A 168 -4.05 5.13 24.10
CA ILE A 168 -4.35 4.97 22.68
C ILE A 168 -5.74 5.56 22.49
N PRO A 169 -5.88 6.89 22.35
CA PRO A 169 -7.18 7.49 22.09
C PRO A 169 -7.71 6.94 20.76
N LEU A 170 -8.55 5.91 20.84
CA LEU A 170 -9.15 5.25 19.68
C LEU A 170 -10.03 6.21 18.87
N GLU A 171 -10.43 7.33 19.49
CA GLU A 171 -11.24 8.41 18.93
C GLU A 171 -10.44 9.66 18.53
N SER A 172 -9.14 9.78 18.85
CA SER A 172 -8.37 10.94 18.36
C SER A 172 -7.83 10.66 16.96
N ASN A 173 -7.72 11.72 16.16
CA ASN A 173 -7.10 11.70 14.83
C ASN A 173 -5.61 11.30 14.85
N GLN A 174 -5.02 10.96 16.00
CA GLN A 174 -3.63 10.51 16.06
C GLN A 174 -3.53 9.04 15.65
N SER A 175 -3.13 8.84 14.40
CA SER A 175 -2.78 7.51 13.92
C SER A 175 -1.48 7.05 14.53
N HIS A 176 -1.57 5.97 15.31
CA HIS A 176 -0.38 5.25 15.76
C HIS A 176 -0.16 4.12 14.76
N GLU A 177 1.03 4.05 14.17
CA GLU A 177 1.39 2.94 13.27
C GLU A 177 1.99 1.75 14.03
N VAL A 178 2.55 2.01 15.21
CA VAL A 178 3.18 1.00 16.06
C VAL A 178 2.67 1.09 17.49
N LEU A 179 2.38 -0.09 18.03
CA LEU A 179 2.06 -0.31 19.43
C LEU A 179 3.09 -1.25 20.03
N ILE A 180 3.81 -0.80 21.06
CA ILE A 180 4.75 -1.61 21.82
C ILE A 180 4.14 -1.92 23.20
N LEU A 181 3.95 -3.21 23.45
CA LEU A 181 3.42 -3.78 24.67
C LEU A 181 4.56 -4.45 25.42
N GLU A 182 4.97 -3.88 26.54
CA GLU A 182 6.10 -4.39 27.33
C GLU A 182 5.63 -4.76 28.73
N GLY A 183 5.91 -6.00 29.15
CA GLY A 183 5.65 -6.47 30.52
C GLY A 183 4.18 -6.44 30.93
N LEU A 184 3.26 -6.63 29.97
CA LEU A 184 1.83 -6.59 30.25
C LEU A 184 1.34 -7.90 30.84
N VAL A 185 1.02 -7.93 32.13
CA VAL A 185 0.32 -9.08 32.70
C VAL A 185 -1.18 -8.85 32.62
N PHE A 186 -1.88 -9.55 31.72
CA PHE A 186 -3.34 -9.54 31.71
C PHE A 186 -3.89 -10.50 32.77
N ASN A 187 -4.62 -9.95 33.75
CA ASN A 187 -5.40 -10.79 34.66
C ASN A 187 -6.55 -11.47 33.89
N ALA A 188 -7.01 -12.64 34.34
CA ALA A 188 -8.07 -13.39 33.67
C ALA A 188 -9.36 -12.57 33.44
N SER A 189 -9.67 -11.64 34.36
CA SER A 189 -10.82 -10.75 34.26
C SER A 189 -10.71 -9.64 33.20
N SER A 190 -9.49 -9.27 32.79
CA SER A 190 -9.23 -8.22 31.79
C SER A 190 -8.78 -8.79 30.44
N ALA A 191 -8.43 -10.08 30.38
CA ALA A 191 -7.98 -10.75 29.17
C ALA A 191 -8.96 -10.62 28.00
N SER A 192 -10.27 -10.75 28.24
CA SER A 192 -11.29 -10.58 27.17
C SER A 192 -11.36 -9.15 26.65
N THR A 193 -11.24 -8.15 27.52
CA THR A 193 -11.25 -6.73 27.14
C THR A 193 -9.96 -6.35 26.41
N ALA A 194 -8.81 -6.84 26.89
CA ALA A 194 -7.52 -6.70 26.23
C ALA A 194 -7.55 -7.31 24.82
N ALA A 195 -8.06 -8.55 24.71
CA ALA A 195 -8.20 -9.23 23.42
C ALA A 195 -9.10 -8.44 22.47
N THR A 196 -10.23 -7.92 22.94
CA THR A 196 -11.14 -7.09 22.13
C THR A 196 -10.46 -5.79 21.68
N LEU A 197 -9.71 -5.13 22.57
CA LEU A 197 -8.98 -3.91 22.24
C LEU A 197 -7.87 -4.17 21.21
N LEU A 198 -7.10 -5.23 21.40
CA LEU A 198 -6.04 -5.62 20.50
C LEU A 198 -6.58 -6.12 19.15
N ASP A 199 -7.75 -6.76 19.13
CA ASP A 199 -8.49 -7.09 17.90
C ASP A 199 -8.88 -5.84 17.12
N MET A 200 -9.46 -4.84 17.79
CA MET A 200 -9.79 -3.55 17.18
C MET A 200 -8.55 -2.83 16.64
N ILE A 201 -7.45 -2.83 17.40
CA ILE A 201 -6.17 -2.23 16.99
C ILE A 201 -5.58 -2.98 15.79
N ALA A 202 -5.67 -4.32 15.80
CA ALA A 202 -5.16 -5.15 14.72
C ALA A 202 -5.94 -4.97 13.41
N ARG A 203 -7.26 -4.81 13.48
CA ARG A 203 -8.10 -4.46 12.31
C ARG A 203 -7.78 -3.08 11.73
N ARG A 204 -7.15 -2.21 12.52
CA ARG A 204 -6.67 -0.90 12.04
C ARG A 204 -5.32 -0.98 11.31
N GLY A 205 -4.68 -2.15 11.24
CA GLY A 205 -3.39 -2.34 10.58
C GLY A 205 -2.19 -1.79 11.34
N ILE A 206 -2.34 -1.56 12.65
CA ILE A 206 -1.28 -1.08 13.54
C ILE A 206 -0.30 -2.23 13.81
N THR A 207 0.99 -2.03 13.60
CA THR A 207 1.99 -3.07 13.92
C THR A 207 2.13 -3.21 15.43
N ILE A 208 2.02 -4.43 15.95
CA ILE A 208 2.03 -4.69 17.40
C ILE A 208 3.33 -5.41 17.76
N PHE A 209 4.07 -4.88 18.73
CA PHE A 209 5.22 -5.52 19.36
C PHE A 209 4.80 -5.98 20.76
N ILE A 210 5.04 -7.24 21.07
CA ILE A 210 4.78 -7.83 22.38
C ILE A 210 6.11 -8.26 22.96
N ILE A 211 6.45 -7.76 24.15
CA ILE A 211 7.71 -8.05 24.84
C ILE A 211 7.39 -8.61 26.23
N GLY A 212 7.80 -9.85 26.48
CA GLY A 212 7.56 -10.62 27.72
C GLY A 212 6.27 -11.45 27.70
N ASP A 213 5.89 -12.01 28.86
CA ASP A 213 4.60 -12.70 29.03
C ASP A 213 3.42 -11.72 28.98
N PRO A 214 2.53 -11.79 27.96
CA PRO A 214 1.23 -11.10 28.05
C PRO A 214 0.32 -11.74 29.12
N GLY A 215 0.62 -12.94 29.60
CA GLY A 215 -0.29 -13.78 30.39
C GLY A 215 -1.25 -14.57 29.51
N ALA A 216 -2.48 -14.79 29.98
CA ALA A 216 -3.46 -15.66 29.32
C ALA A 216 -3.70 -15.32 27.83
N SER A 217 -4.03 -16.35 27.03
CA SER A 217 -4.25 -16.32 25.56
C SER A 217 -4.64 -14.94 24.96
N VAL A 218 -3.68 -14.22 24.40
CA VAL A 218 -3.89 -12.92 23.73
C VAL A 218 -3.50 -13.04 22.26
N LEU A 219 -4.30 -12.46 21.35
CA LEU A 219 -4.06 -12.47 19.90
C LEU A 219 -3.88 -13.89 19.32
N GLY A 220 -4.60 -14.86 19.88
CA GLY A 220 -4.52 -16.28 19.48
C GLY A 220 -3.26 -16.98 19.99
N VAL A 221 -2.45 -16.38 20.86
CA VAL A 221 -1.19 -16.96 21.31
C VAL A 221 -1.27 -17.32 22.79
N ARG A 222 -0.88 -18.57 23.12
CA ARG A 222 -0.67 -19.01 24.51
C ARG A 222 0.81 -18.95 24.83
N THR A 223 1.16 -18.27 25.90
CA THR A 223 2.50 -18.26 26.46
C THR A 223 2.62 -19.26 27.58
N ASN A 224 3.82 -19.82 27.71
CA ASN A 224 4.21 -20.68 28.80
C ASN A 224 5.56 -20.22 29.32
N ALA A 225 5.61 -19.88 30.61
CA ALA A 225 6.85 -19.61 31.32
C ALA A 225 7.66 -20.92 31.40
N THR A 226 8.69 -21.04 30.56
CA THR A 226 9.62 -22.18 30.59
C THR A 226 11.03 -21.63 30.71
N PRO A 227 11.87 -22.15 31.62
CA PRO A 227 13.30 -21.82 31.60
C PRO A 227 13.86 -22.14 30.21
N VAL A 228 14.52 -21.17 29.58
CA VAL A 228 15.13 -21.35 28.27
C VAL A 228 16.64 -21.22 28.42
N ASP A 229 17.32 -22.36 28.39
CA ASP A 229 18.77 -22.40 28.27
C ASP A 229 19.10 -22.49 26.77
N ASN A 230 19.49 -21.36 26.16
CA ASN A 230 19.86 -21.19 24.74
C ASN A 230 18.69 -20.95 23.76
N ILE A 231 18.85 -19.90 22.94
CA ILE A 231 18.01 -19.58 21.78
C ILE A 231 18.81 -19.91 20.52
N THR A 232 18.16 -20.54 19.55
CA THR A 232 18.70 -20.76 18.20
C THR A 232 17.88 -19.98 17.18
N LEU A 233 18.55 -19.22 16.31
CA LEU A 233 17.89 -18.59 15.16
C LEU A 233 17.50 -19.69 14.17
N VAL A 234 16.24 -19.69 13.75
CA VAL A 234 15.71 -20.73 12.84
C VAL A 234 15.64 -20.25 11.39
N GLY A 235 15.93 -18.96 11.18
CA GLY A 235 15.98 -18.34 9.87
C GLY A 235 14.66 -17.67 9.54
N GLY A 236 14.73 -16.35 9.37
CA GLY A 236 13.64 -15.56 8.85
C GLY A 236 14.15 -14.20 8.42
N THR A 237 14.27 -13.98 7.11
CA THR A 237 14.29 -12.63 6.53
C THR A 237 12.88 -12.06 6.57
N GLY A 238 12.30 -11.91 7.77
CA GLY A 238 11.03 -11.22 7.96
C GLY A 238 11.28 -9.73 7.74
N GLY A 239 10.63 -9.13 6.74
CA GLY A 239 10.95 -7.79 6.22
C GLY A 239 11.29 -6.67 7.22
N ARG A 240 12.07 -5.70 6.73
CA ARG A 240 12.55 -4.43 7.34
C ARG A 240 13.33 -4.50 8.67
N ILE A 241 13.07 -5.46 9.57
CA ILE A 241 13.91 -5.69 10.76
C ILE A 241 14.87 -6.83 10.45
N VAL A 242 16.09 -6.46 10.04
CA VAL A 242 17.15 -7.43 9.76
C VAL A 242 17.90 -7.71 11.05
N PHE A 243 17.65 -8.88 11.64
CA PHE A 243 18.57 -9.40 12.64
C PHE A 243 19.86 -9.83 11.94
N PRO A 244 21.05 -9.46 12.44
CA PRO A 244 22.30 -9.93 11.88
C PRO A 244 22.28 -11.46 11.81
N SER A 245 22.77 -12.01 10.69
CA SER A 245 22.70 -13.44 10.34
C SER A 245 23.48 -14.36 11.30
N SER A 246 24.13 -13.80 12.32
CA SER A 246 25.04 -14.52 13.19
C SER A 246 24.52 -14.77 14.62
N GLY A 247 23.32 -14.35 15.04
CA GLY A 247 22.77 -14.83 16.33
C GLY A 247 22.19 -13.80 17.30
N VAL A 248 21.59 -14.34 18.36
CA VAL A 248 21.30 -13.67 19.63
C VAL A 248 22.21 -14.38 20.63
N VAL A 249 23.26 -13.72 21.14
CA VAL A 249 24.42 -14.39 21.77
C VAL A 249 24.12 -14.87 23.18
N SER A 250 23.24 -14.19 23.91
CA SER A 250 22.84 -14.66 25.23
C SER A 250 21.57 -13.99 25.71
N VAL A 251 20.66 -14.80 26.24
CA VAL A 251 19.67 -14.34 27.21
C VAL A 251 19.89 -15.21 28.45
N SER A 252 20.37 -14.60 29.53
CA SER A 252 20.43 -15.29 30.82
C SER A 252 19.17 -14.92 31.61
N GLY A 253 18.20 -15.83 31.67
CA GLY A 253 16.95 -15.61 32.42
C GLY A 253 15.84 -16.60 32.08
N THR A 254 14.78 -16.63 32.89
CA THR A 254 13.52 -17.27 32.51
C THR A 254 12.90 -16.47 31.37
N MET A 255 12.52 -17.14 30.29
CA MET A 255 11.90 -16.52 29.13
C MET A 255 10.53 -17.13 28.87
N ASP A 256 9.60 -16.29 28.44
CA ASP A 256 8.30 -16.77 28.03
C ASP A 256 8.39 -17.29 26.61
N THR A 257 7.76 -18.42 26.35
CA THR A 257 7.75 -19.00 25.01
C THR A 257 6.32 -19.13 24.51
N ILE A 258 6.15 -18.99 23.21
CA ILE A 258 4.86 -19.17 22.55
C ILE A 258 4.64 -20.65 22.25
N ASP A 259 3.51 -21.20 22.71
CA ASP A 259 2.92 -22.38 22.13
C ASP A 259 2.24 -21.99 20.80
N THR A 260 2.34 -22.86 19.79
CA THR A 260 1.79 -22.63 18.43
C THR A 260 0.50 -21.79 18.44
N PRO A 261 0.45 -20.66 17.71
CA PRO A 261 -0.73 -19.81 17.70
C PRO A 261 -1.97 -20.58 17.27
N ASP A 262 -3.11 -20.15 17.80
CA ASP A 262 -4.44 -20.58 17.39
C ASP A 262 -4.62 -20.33 15.89
N ALA A 263 -4.70 -21.42 15.13
CA ALA A 263 -4.59 -21.41 13.68
C ALA A 263 -5.77 -20.72 12.98
N GLU A 264 -6.91 -20.54 13.65
CA GLU A 264 -8.09 -19.92 13.05
C GLU A 264 -7.96 -18.39 12.90
N ALA A 265 -7.17 -17.73 13.75
CA ALA A 265 -7.04 -16.27 13.76
C ALA A 265 -5.70 -15.76 13.20
N VAL A 266 -4.75 -16.67 12.99
CA VAL A 266 -3.38 -16.33 12.62
C VAL A 266 -3.07 -16.80 11.20
N THR A 267 -2.69 -15.86 10.34
CA THR A 267 -2.16 -16.18 9.00
C THR A 267 -0.66 -15.90 8.96
N HIS A 268 0.12 -16.71 8.24
CA HIS A 268 1.56 -16.49 8.03
C HIS A 268 2.40 -16.41 9.33
N TYR A 269 2.37 -17.48 10.12
CA TYR A 269 3.28 -17.62 11.27
C TYR A 269 4.70 -17.94 10.81
N SER A 270 5.67 -17.15 11.28
CA SER A 270 7.10 -17.39 11.06
C SER A 270 7.84 -17.35 12.40
N THR A 271 8.51 -18.45 12.73
CA THR A 271 9.42 -18.48 13.86
C THR A 271 10.75 -17.88 13.47
N ILE A 272 11.21 -16.89 14.23
CA ILE A 272 12.50 -16.23 14.03
C ILE A 272 13.57 -16.96 14.85
N ALA A 273 13.21 -17.32 16.09
CA ALA A 273 14.10 -18.07 16.96
C ALA A 273 13.34 -19.03 17.89
N ILE A 274 13.99 -20.15 18.18
CA ILE A 274 13.47 -21.24 19.00
C ILE A 274 14.35 -21.42 20.23
N ALA A 275 13.69 -21.50 21.39
CA ALA A 275 14.26 -21.91 22.66
C ALA A 275 14.72 -23.38 22.59
N SER A 276 15.65 -23.81 23.45
CA SER A 276 16.01 -25.24 23.59
C SER A 276 14.84 -26.17 23.90
N SER A 277 13.73 -25.63 24.43
CA SER A 277 12.46 -26.33 24.61
C SER A 277 11.72 -26.66 23.30
N GLY A 278 12.19 -26.17 22.15
CA GLY A 278 11.53 -26.29 20.85
C GLY A 278 10.43 -25.25 20.60
N LYS A 279 10.17 -24.36 21.57
CA LYS A 279 9.14 -23.33 21.48
C LYS A 279 9.71 -22.02 20.93
N ALA A 280 8.87 -21.21 20.30
CA ALA A 280 9.33 -19.95 19.72
C ALA A 280 9.63 -18.91 20.82
N ALA A 281 10.86 -18.41 20.82
CA ALA A 281 11.30 -17.28 21.64
C ALA A 281 11.10 -15.94 20.91
N TYR A 282 11.27 -15.96 19.58
CA TYR A 282 10.96 -14.83 18.71
C TYR A 282 10.09 -15.32 17.55
N ALA A 283 8.96 -14.64 17.32
CA ALA A 283 8.04 -15.00 16.25
C ALA A 283 7.37 -13.76 15.67
N THR A 284 6.93 -13.89 14.42
CA THR A 284 6.03 -12.92 13.80
C THR A 284 4.87 -13.64 13.15
N TRP A 285 3.72 -12.99 13.15
CA TRP A 285 2.54 -13.47 12.44
C TRP A 285 1.66 -12.32 11.98
N LEU A 286 0.72 -12.63 11.09
CA LEU A 286 -0.36 -11.72 10.73
C LEU A 286 -1.60 -12.07 11.53
N PHE A 287 -2.12 -11.07 12.23
CA PHE A 287 -3.39 -11.13 12.95
C PHE A 287 -4.28 -10.03 12.35
N HIS A 288 -5.32 -10.43 11.62
CA HIS A 288 -6.06 -9.54 10.71
C HIS A 288 -5.13 -8.81 9.72
N ASP A 289 -5.23 -7.47 9.67
CA ASP A 289 -4.43 -6.60 8.81
C ASP A 289 -3.13 -6.12 9.50
N SER A 290 -2.87 -6.57 10.71
CA SER A 290 -1.71 -6.18 11.51
C SER A 290 -0.63 -7.25 11.54
N ARG A 291 0.62 -6.80 11.48
CA ARG A 291 1.78 -7.62 11.80
C ARG A 291 2.03 -7.59 13.29
N VAL A 292 2.12 -8.77 13.89
CA VAL A 292 2.50 -8.93 15.29
C VAL A 292 3.92 -9.46 15.36
N TRP A 293 4.72 -8.86 16.21
CA TRP A 293 6.05 -9.30 16.57
C TRP A 293 6.06 -9.67 18.05
N TYR A 294 6.57 -10.85 18.37
CA TYR A 294 6.73 -11.31 19.73
C TYR A 294 8.19 -11.49 20.11
N PHE A 295 8.51 -11.00 21.30
CA PHE A 295 9.79 -11.13 21.95
C PHE A 295 9.59 -11.71 23.35
N ALA A 296 10.19 -12.88 23.58
CA ALA A 296 10.17 -13.57 24.86
C ALA A 296 10.72 -12.73 26.02
N SER A 297 11.67 -11.84 25.75
CA SER A 297 12.28 -10.95 26.74
C SER A 297 12.84 -9.69 26.08
N SER A 298 12.84 -8.59 26.82
CA SER A 298 13.56 -7.34 26.51
C SER A 298 15.07 -7.47 26.65
N ASP A 299 15.52 -8.42 27.48
CA ASP A 299 16.90 -8.56 27.95
C ASP A 299 17.79 -9.37 26.99
N GLY A 300 17.27 -9.74 25.82
CA GLY A 300 18.07 -10.40 24.81
C GLY A 300 19.20 -9.50 24.34
N ILE A 301 20.39 -10.04 24.15
CA ILE A 301 21.53 -9.32 23.57
C ILE A 301 21.77 -9.86 22.16
N LEU A 302 21.75 -8.96 21.18
CA LEU A 302 22.11 -9.25 19.79
C LEU A 302 23.63 -9.46 19.66
N ASP A 303 24.05 -10.07 18.56
CA ASP A 303 25.46 -10.29 18.21
C ASP A 303 26.37 -9.06 18.22
N ASP A 304 25.80 -7.90 17.93
CA ASP A 304 26.52 -6.62 17.98
C ASP A 304 26.68 -6.08 19.42
N GLY A 305 26.21 -6.82 20.42
CA GLY A 305 26.23 -6.45 21.83
C GLY A 305 25.10 -5.51 22.23
N THR A 306 24.17 -5.17 21.33
CA THR A 306 23.03 -4.31 21.64
C THR A 306 21.91 -5.11 22.30
N ALA A 307 21.26 -4.53 23.32
CA ALA A 307 20.04 -5.12 23.85
C ALA A 307 18.96 -5.10 22.76
N VAL A 308 18.13 -6.14 22.68
CA VAL A 308 17.01 -6.24 21.74
C VAL A 308 16.10 -5.02 21.88
N ILE A 309 15.86 -4.57 23.12
CA ILE A 309 15.06 -3.37 23.35
C ILE A 309 15.75 -2.09 22.87
N ASP A 310 17.08 -2.00 22.96
CA ASP A 310 17.84 -0.86 22.42
C ASP A 310 17.83 -0.90 20.90
N HIS A 311 17.94 -2.08 20.30
CA HIS A 311 17.86 -2.26 18.86
C HIS A 311 16.47 -1.91 18.33
N LEU A 312 15.41 -2.40 18.99
CA LEU A 312 14.03 -2.03 18.68
C LEU A 312 13.78 -0.55 18.93
N SER A 313 14.24 0.01 20.05
CA SER A 313 14.14 1.44 20.35
C SER A 313 14.89 2.28 19.33
N ASN A 314 16.07 1.87 18.88
CA ASN A 314 16.84 2.59 17.85
C ASN A 314 16.19 2.44 16.47
N ALA A 315 15.70 1.25 16.13
CA ALA A 315 14.91 1.04 14.92
C ALA A 315 13.62 1.90 14.96
N THR A 316 12.95 1.98 16.10
CA THR A 316 11.73 2.77 16.26
C THR A 316 12.03 4.27 16.31
N ARG A 317 13.11 4.72 16.97
CA ARG A 317 13.53 6.14 17.04
C ARG A 317 14.06 6.67 15.71
N SER A 318 14.86 5.88 15.00
CA SER A 318 15.32 6.22 13.64
C SER A 318 14.15 6.39 12.68
N VAL A 319 13.04 5.71 12.97
CA VAL A 319 11.78 5.82 12.25
C VAL A 319 10.92 7.00 12.74
N ILE A 320 10.79 7.25 14.06
CA ILE A 320 9.99 8.36 14.64
C ILE A 320 10.60 9.73 14.32
N ASN A 321 11.93 9.85 14.34
CA ASN A 321 12.61 11.13 14.07
C ASN A 321 12.83 11.39 12.57
N ALA A 322 12.28 10.54 11.70
CA ALA A 322 12.32 10.77 10.28
C ALA A 322 11.31 11.87 9.93
N SER A 323 11.81 13.02 9.47
CA SER A 323 10.97 14.01 8.79
C SER A 323 10.17 13.31 7.70
N SER A 324 8.84 13.47 7.72
CA SER A 324 7.94 12.95 6.69
C SER A 324 8.57 13.27 5.33
N PRO A 325 8.86 12.27 4.49
CA PRO A 325 9.52 12.53 3.22
C PRO A 325 8.62 13.44 2.42
N SER A 326 9.04 14.67 2.18
CA SER A 326 8.27 15.58 1.34
C SER A 326 8.44 15.12 -0.11
N CYS A 327 7.47 14.37 -0.59
CA CYS A 327 7.40 14.02 -1.98
C CYS A 327 7.10 15.28 -2.79
N SER A 328 8.00 15.64 -3.71
CA SER A 328 7.69 16.67 -4.69
C SER A 328 6.50 16.22 -5.54
N PRO A 329 5.63 17.13 -5.99
CA PRO A 329 4.59 16.80 -6.94
C PRO A 329 5.19 16.09 -8.17
N PRO A 330 4.53 15.05 -8.71
CA PRO A 330 5.04 14.35 -9.88
C PRO A 330 5.13 15.30 -11.09
N SER A 331 6.24 15.24 -11.82
CA SER A 331 6.38 15.95 -13.10
C SER A 331 5.95 15.03 -14.23
N PHE A 332 4.80 15.30 -14.85
CA PHE A 332 4.30 14.47 -15.94
C PHE A 332 5.07 14.73 -17.25
N PRO A 333 5.30 13.69 -18.09
CA PRO A 333 5.90 13.89 -19.40
C PRO A 333 4.98 14.71 -20.31
N ASP A 334 5.54 15.29 -21.38
CA ASP A 334 4.75 15.94 -22.44
C ASP A 334 3.82 14.91 -23.11
N ALA A 335 2.58 14.85 -22.65
CA ALA A 335 1.54 13.97 -23.17
C ALA A 335 0.62 14.70 -24.16
N GLU A 336 0.11 13.98 -25.16
CA GLU A 336 -0.95 14.53 -26.03
C GLU A 336 -2.27 14.68 -25.27
N GLN A 337 -2.55 13.70 -24.39
CA GLN A 337 -3.75 13.63 -23.58
C GLN A 337 -3.36 13.13 -22.19
N MET A 338 -3.79 13.85 -21.15
CA MET A 338 -3.58 13.47 -19.76
C MET A 338 -4.86 13.72 -18.97
N VAL A 339 -5.21 12.75 -18.12
CA VAL A 339 -6.34 12.86 -17.20
C VAL A 339 -5.88 12.48 -15.81
N LEU A 340 -6.13 13.36 -14.86
CA LEU A 340 -5.96 13.09 -13.43
C LEU A 340 -7.34 12.81 -12.82
N TYR A 341 -7.47 11.67 -12.15
CA TYR A 341 -8.69 11.29 -11.45
C TYR A 341 -8.39 11.07 -9.97
N THR A 342 -9.17 11.72 -9.10
CA THR A 342 -8.96 11.69 -7.65
C THR A 342 -10.14 11.03 -6.94
N ARG A 343 -9.86 10.17 -5.95
CA ARG A 343 -10.86 9.56 -5.07
C ARG A 343 -10.44 9.72 -3.61
N ALA A 344 -11.35 10.18 -2.77
CA ALA A 344 -11.14 10.23 -1.33
C ALA A 344 -11.30 8.84 -0.70
N MET A 345 -10.48 8.53 0.30
CA MET A 345 -10.51 7.28 1.03
C MET A 345 -10.06 7.50 2.48
N PRO A 346 -10.68 6.82 3.47
CA PRO A 346 -10.16 6.85 4.84
C PRO A 346 -8.83 6.10 4.93
N TYR A 347 -7.82 6.74 5.50
CA TYR A 347 -6.53 6.13 5.84
C TYR A 347 -6.10 6.71 7.19
N ARG A 348 -5.80 5.84 8.15
CA ARG A 348 -5.24 6.27 9.45
C ARG A 348 -6.09 7.32 10.20
N GLY A 349 -7.40 7.29 10.04
CA GLY A 349 -8.29 8.26 10.72
C GLY A 349 -8.40 9.60 9.99
N GLU A 350 -7.67 9.79 8.90
CA GLU A 350 -7.75 10.96 8.04
C GLU A 350 -8.36 10.58 6.68
N ILE A 351 -8.77 11.60 5.93
CA ILE A 351 -9.18 11.44 4.53
C ILE A 351 -7.95 11.70 3.67
N VAL A 352 -7.54 10.69 2.92
CA VAL A 352 -6.50 10.82 1.89
C VAL A 352 -7.13 10.74 0.50
N TYR A 353 -6.40 11.25 -0.48
CA TYR A 353 -6.80 11.33 -1.87
C TYR A 353 -5.92 10.39 -2.69
N VAL A 354 -6.52 9.36 -3.25
CA VAL A 354 -5.90 8.46 -4.22
C VAL A 354 -6.00 9.13 -5.58
N ASN A 355 -4.85 9.51 -6.13
CA ASN A 355 -4.74 10.19 -7.41
C ASN A 355 -4.23 9.22 -8.47
N ALA A 356 -4.96 9.07 -9.56
CA ALA A 356 -4.60 8.26 -10.71
C ALA A 356 -4.48 9.16 -11.95
N ALA A 357 -3.25 9.42 -12.38
CA ALA A 357 -2.96 10.07 -13.65
C ALA A 357 -2.84 9.00 -14.73
N VAL A 358 -3.51 9.19 -15.86
CA VAL A 358 -3.36 8.36 -17.06
C VAL A 358 -3.09 9.27 -18.24
N TRP A 359 -2.13 8.91 -19.07
CA TRP A 359 -1.76 9.70 -20.24
C TRP A 359 -1.34 8.84 -21.42
N ARG A 360 -1.44 9.43 -22.61
CA ARG A 360 -0.91 8.85 -23.85
C ARG A 360 0.32 9.64 -24.29
N SER A 361 1.45 8.95 -24.34
CA SER A 361 2.68 9.45 -24.94
C SER A 361 2.50 9.68 -26.45
N ARG A 362 3.21 10.67 -27.00
CA ARG A 362 3.15 11.04 -28.42
C ARG A 362 3.81 10.03 -29.34
#